data_AF-A0AA40VVS2-F1
#
_entry.id   AF-A0AA40VVS2-F1
#
_cell.length_a   1.000
_cell.length_b   1.000
_cell.length_c   1.000
_cell.angle_alpha   90.00
_cell.angle_beta   90.00
_cell.angle_gamma   90.00
#
_symmetry.space_group_name_H-M   'P 1'
#
loop_
_entity.id
_entity.type
_entity.pdbx_description
1 polymer ?
#
loop_
_entity_poly.entity_id
_entity_poly.type
_entity_poly.pdbx_seq_one_letter_code
_entity_poly.pdbx_strand_id
1 'polypeptide(L)'
;MEYLSVKECRSLLRIQSKDTINKYLKTLNLFGQACLSWSEIKQVLELQIFLGLKHGRNSKSIFRQMTRQQLDQTFKSYGVDVDARLAVLQKIHKGSVPQKLVYASSCSKK
;
A
#
# COMPACT_ATOMS: atom_id res chain seq x y z
N MET A 1 5.10 15.19 7.07
CA MET A 1 4.77 13.80 6.70
C MET A 1 5.17 13.62 5.25
N GLU A 2 5.89 12.55 4.92
CA GLU A 2 6.29 12.24 3.55
C GLU A 2 5.09 11.64 2.80
N TYR A 3 4.86 12.11 1.58
CA TYR A 3 3.78 11.67 0.70
C TYR A 3 4.38 11.17 -0.61
N LEU A 4 3.81 10.09 -1.12
CA LEU A 4 4.22 9.50 -2.39
C LEU A 4 3.04 9.51 -3.35
N SER A 5 3.31 9.77 -4.63
CA SER A 5 2.29 9.67 -5.67
C SER A 5 1.75 8.25 -5.81
N VAL A 6 0.52 8.12 -6.27
CA VAL A 6 -0.06 6.81 -6.62
C VAL A 6 0.82 6.07 -7.63
N LYS A 7 1.51 6.80 -8.52
CA LYS A 7 2.47 6.22 -9.48
C LYS A 7 3.68 5.61 -8.79
N GLU A 8 4.27 6.32 -7.82
CA GLU A 8 5.40 5.83 -7.03
C GLU A 8 4.99 4.66 -6.14
N CYS A 9 3.85 4.75 -5.45
CA CYS A 9 3.28 3.66 -4.66
C CYS A 9 3.09 2.39 -5.51
N ARG A 10 2.51 2.53 -6.72
CA ARG A 10 2.35 1.41 -7.67
C ARG A 10 3.69 0.77 -8.02
N SER A 11 4.72 1.58 -8.27
CA SER A 11 6.07 1.10 -8.60
C SER A 11 6.71 0.38 -7.42
N LEU A 12 6.66 0.98 -6.23
CA LEU A 12 7.21 0.42 -4.98
C LEU A 12 6.59 -0.93 -4.64
N LEU A 13 5.27 -1.04 -4.75
CA LEU A 13 4.54 -2.27 -4.49
C LEU A 13 4.59 -3.29 -5.65
N ARG A 14 5.32 -2.95 -6.73
CA ARG A 14 5.45 -3.77 -7.94
C ARG A 14 4.11 -4.18 -8.55
N ILE A 15 3.11 -3.30 -8.45
CA ILE A 15 1.78 -3.52 -9.02
C ILE A 15 1.84 -3.20 -10.52
N GLN A 16 1.64 -4.21 -11.36
CA GLN A 16 1.87 -4.11 -12.80
C GLN A 16 0.93 -3.12 -13.51
N SER A 17 -0.36 -3.14 -13.18
CA SER A 17 -1.36 -2.35 -13.91
C SER A 17 -1.92 -1.19 -13.09
N LYS A 18 -2.26 -0.09 -13.80
CA LYS A 18 -2.98 1.05 -13.22
C LYS A 18 -4.34 0.62 -12.67
N ASP A 19 -5.01 -0.31 -13.33
CA ASP A 19 -6.32 -0.80 -12.91
C ASP A 19 -6.27 -1.57 -11.59
N THR A 20 -5.20 -2.34 -11.35
CA THR A 20 -5.04 -3.07 -10.09
C THR A 20 -4.86 -2.11 -8.91
N ILE A 21 -3.98 -1.11 -9.01
CA ILE A 21 -3.82 -0.11 -7.95
C ILE A 21 -5.12 0.68 -7.75
N ASN A 22 -5.81 1.08 -8.83
CA ASN A 22 -7.10 1.76 -8.72
C ASN A 22 -8.16 0.90 -8.02
N LYS A 23 -8.20 -0.41 -8.29
CA LYS A 23 -9.08 -1.35 -7.60
C LYS A 23 -8.76 -1.43 -6.10
N TYR A 24 -7.48 -1.41 -5.73
CA TYR A 24 -7.06 -1.40 -4.32
C TYR A 24 -7.47 -0.11 -3.63
N LEU A 25 -7.19 1.04 -4.24
CA LEU A 25 -7.58 2.35 -3.71
C LEU A 25 -9.09 2.48 -3.55
N LYS A 26 -9.89 1.99 -4.51
CA LYS A 26 -11.36 1.93 -4.38
C LYS A 26 -11.80 1.06 -3.21
N THR A 27 -11.11 -0.07 -2.96
CA THR A 27 -11.43 -0.97 -1.84
C THR A 27 -11.15 -0.29 -0.49
N LEU A 28 -10.13 0.56 -0.43
CA LEU A 28 -9.70 1.26 0.79
C LEU A 28 -10.34 2.66 0.95
N ASN A 29 -11.25 3.06 0.05
CA ASN A 29 -11.80 4.43 0.00
C ASN A 29 -10.74 5.54 -0.18
N LEU A 30 -9.62 5.22 -0.84
CA LEU A 30 -8.53 6.15 -1.17
C LEU A 30 -8.52 6.56 -2.65
N PHE A 31 -9.53 6.15 -3.42
CA PHE A 31 -9.60 6.46 -4.84
C PHE A 31 -9.80 7.96 -5.09
N GLY A 32 -9.10 8.51 -6.08
CA GLY A 32 -9.10 9.94 -6.39
C GLY A 32 -7.98 10.72 -5.69
N GLN A 33 -7.35 10.15 -4.66
CA GLN A 33 -6.16 10.75 -4.05
C GLN A 33 -4.99 10.73 -5.04
N ALA A 34 -4.32 11.88 -5.19
CA ALA A 34 -3.10 11.98 -5.99
C ALA A 34 -1.91 11.34 -5.28
N CYS A 35 -1.88 11.42 -3.95
CA CYS A 35 -0.79 10.95 -3.11
C CYS A 35 -1.26 10.26 -1.84
N LEU A 36 -0.37 9.40 -1.35
CA LEU A 36 -0.57 8.49 -0.24
C LEU A 36 0.57 8.70 0.77
N SER A 37 0.20 8.77 2.04
CA SER A 37 1.10 8.66 3.17
C SER A 37 1.60 7.23 3.34
N TRP A 38 2.67 7.03 4.12
CA TRP A 38 3.16 5.70 4.48
C TRP A 38 2.12 4.82 5.18
N SER A 39 1.19 5.42 5.93
CA SER A 39 0.07 4.69 6.55
C SER A 39 -0.92 4.19 5.49
N GLU A 40 -1.26 5.01 4.50
CA GLU A 40 -2.12 4.62 3.38
C GLU A 40 -1.42 3.57 2.49
N ILE A 41 -0.10 3.68 2.27
CA ILE A 41 0.70 2.67 1.57
C ILE A 41 0.70 1.34 2.34
N LYS A 42 0.80 1.37 3.68
CA LYS A 42 0.70 0.17 4.52
C LYS A 42 -0.64 -0.54 4.27
N GLN A 43 -1.75 0.20 4.21
CA GLN A 43 -3.07 -0.40 3.91
C GLN A 43 -3.13 -1.03 2.50
N VAL A 44 -2.53 -0.40 1.49
CA VAL A 44 -2.44 -0.97 0.13
C VAL A 44 -1.60 -2.25 0.14
N LEU A 45 -0.46 -2.25 0.85
CA LEU A 45 0.39 -3.42 1.02
C LEU A 45 -0.36 -4.57 1.72
N GLU A 46 -1.08 -4.28 2.80
CA GLU A 46 -1.89 -5.26 3.54
C GLU A 46 -2.96 -5.88 2.66
N LEU A 47 -3.67 -5.06 1.87
CA LEU A 47 -4.67 -5.56 0.93
C LEU A 47 -4.02 -6.44 -0.14
N GLN A 48 -2.88 -6.02 -0.71
CA GLN A 48 -2.15 -6.81 -1.71
C GLN A 48 -1.73 -8.17 -1.16
N ILE A 49 -1.14 -8.20 0.04
CA ILE A 49 -0.74 -9.43 0.72
C ILE A 49 -1.97 -10.30 0.98
N PHE A 50 -3.02 -9.73 1.58
CA PHE A 50 -4.23 -10.46 1.92
C PHE A 50 -4.86 -11.12 0.69
N LEU A 51 -4.95 -10.39 -0.42
CA LEU A 51 -5.47 -10.93 -1.68
C LEU A 51 -4.58 -12.02 -2.26
N GLY A 52 -3.26 -11.97 -2.02
CA GLY A 52 -2.32 -13.03 -2.38
C GLY A 52 -2.42 -14.28 -1.52
N LEU A 53 -2.86 -14.14 -0.26
CA LEU A 53 -3.08 -15.28 0.65
C LEU A 53 -4.46 -15.90 0.49
N LYS A 54 -5.49 -15.06 0.33
CA LYS A 54 -6.90 -15.44 0.21
C LYS A 54 -7.48 -14.91 -1.10
N HIS A 55 -7.18 -15.63 -2.18
CA HIS A 55 -7.79 -15.40 -3.48
C HIS A 55 -9.27 -15.79 -3.47
N GLY A 56 -10.13 -14.94 -4.04
CA GLY A 56 -11.56 -15.27 -4.18
C GLY A 56 -12.41 -14.07 -4.57
N ARG A 57 -13.62 -14.34 -5.11
CA ARG A 57 -14.56 -13.30 -5.59
C ARG A 57 -14.90 -12.26 -4.49
N ASN A 58 -14.99 -12.70 -3.23
CA ASN A 58 -15.40 -11.86 -2.10
C ASN A 58 -14.24 -11.39 -1.21
N SER A 59 -12.99 -11.75 -1.55
CA SER A 59 -11.80 -11.49 -0.73
C SER A 59 -11.66 -10.01 -0.31
N LYS A 60 -11.93 -9.07 -1.21
CA LYS A 60 -11.91 -7.62 -0.91
C LYS A 60 -13.01 -7.19 0.08
N SER A 61 -14.20 -7.79 -0.03
CA SER A 61 -15.30 -7.52 0.90
C SER A 61 -14.95 -8.06 2.29
N ILE A 62 -14.38 -9.26 2.35
CA ILE A 62 -13.89 -9.87 3.59
C ILE A 62 -12.85 -8.96 4.24
N PHE A 63 -11.84 -8.51 3.48
CA PHE A 63 -10.81 -7.59 3.99
C PHE A 63 -11.42 -6.34 4.64
N ARG A 64 -12.41 -5.71 4.00
CA ARG A 64 -13.08 -4.51 4.52
C ARG A 64 -13.89 -4.74 5.79
N GLN A 65 -14.37 -5.96 6.01
CA GLN A 65 -15.19 -6.33 7.17
C GLN A 65 -14.34 -6.81 8.35
N MET A 66 -13.06 -7.13 8.13
CA MET A 66 -12.17 -7.59 9.19
C MET A 66 -11.73 -6.43 10.07
N THR A 67 -11.73 -6.68 11.37
CA THR A 67 -11.11 -5.80 12.35
C THR A 67 -9.58 -5.83 12.21
N ARG A 68 -8.91 -4.80 12.74
CA ARG A 68 -7.45 -4.75 12.77
C ARG A 68 -6.84 -6.01 13.41
N GLN A 69 -7.39 -6.45 14.54
CA GLN A 69 -6.94 -7.65 15.25
C GLN A 69 -7.06 -8.91 14.40
N GLN A 70 -8.17 -9.07 13.66
CA GLN A 70 -8.36 -10.22 12.77
C GLN A 70 -7.39 -10.21 11.59
N LEU A 71 -7.09 -9.03 11.03
CA LEU A 71 -6.08 -8.89 9.98
C LEU A 71 -4.68 -9.25 10.48
N ASP A 72 -4.29 -8.71 11.64
CA ASP A 72 -2.99 -9.00 12.25
C ASP A 72 -2.85 -10.49 12.58
N GLN A 73 -3.91 -11.11 13.12
CA GLN A 73 -3.92 -12.55 13.38
C GLN A 73 -3.81 -13.37 12.09
N THR A 74 -4.47 -12.94 11.02
CA THR A 74 -4.37 -13.60 9.71
C THR A 74 -2.94 -13.52 9.19
N PHE A 75 -2.32 -12.34 9.19
CA PHE A 75 -0.94 -12.21 8.72
C PHE A 75 0.03 -13.05 9.56
N LYS A 76 -0.12 -13.03 10.89
CA LYS A 76 0.66 -13.89 11.80
C LYS A 76 0.48 -15.38 11.50
N SER A 77 -0.74 -15.85 11.26
CA SER A 77 -0.98 -17.27 10.95
C SER A 77 -0.32 -17.73 9.65
N TYR A 78 -0.11 -16.82 8.69
CA TYR A 78 0.62 -17.09 7.45
C TYR A 78 2.12 -16.74 7.54
N GLY A 79 2.63 -16.38 8.73
CA GLY A 79 4.04 -16.00 8.92
C GLY A 79 4.44 -14.71 8.20
N VAL A 80 3.48 -13.81 7.94
CA VAL A 80 3.73 -12.55 7.25
C VAL A 80 3.93 -11.42 8.25
N ASP A 81 5.11 -10.80 8.21
CA ASP A 81 5.40 -9.54 8.89
C ASP A 81 5.21 -8.36 7.91
N VAL A 82 4.09 -7.65 8.08
CA VAL A 82 3.74 -6.49 7.26
C VAL A 82 4.66 -5.31 7.54
N ASP A 83 5.04 -5.09 8.80
CA ASP A 83 5.87 -3.95 9.21
C ASP A 83 7.31 -4.11 8.72
N ALA A 84 7.86 -5.33 8.76
CA ALA A 84 9.15 -5.63 8.15
C ALA A 84 9.13 -5.36 6.64
N ARG A 85 8.06 -5.77 5.93
CA ARG A 85 7.91 -5.49 4.50
C ARG A 85 7.79 -3.99 4.22
N LEU A 86 7.04 -3.25 5.03
CA LEU A 86 6.93 -1.80 4.91
C LEU A 86 8.29 -1.11 5.11
N ALA A 87 9.06 -1.54 6.10
CA ALA A 87 10.40 -1.01 6.37
C ALA A 87 11.37 -1.23 5.19
N VAL A 88 11.28 -2.39 4.51
CA VAL A 88 12.05 -2.65 3.29
C VAL A 88 11.66 -1.68 2.17
N LEU A 89 10.35 -1.44 1.97
CA LEU A 89 9.86 -0.49 0.97
C LEU A 89 10.33 0.94 1.26
N GLN A 90 10.32 1.36 2.53
CA GLN A 90 10.85 2.66 2.96
C GLN A 90 12.35 2.78 2.67
N LYS A 91 13.14 1.74 2.91
CA LYS A 91 14.57 1.71 2.58
C LYS A 91 14.81 1.81 1.08
N ILE A 92 14.05 1.05 0.28
CA ILE A 92 14.13 1.11 -1.19
C ILE A 92 13.81 2.52 -1.67
N HIS A 93 12.72 3.13 -1.17
CA HIS A 93 12.35 4.50 -1.53
C HIS A 93 13.50 5.46 -1.20
N LYS A 94 14.00 5.46 0.04
CA LYS A 94 15.12 6.32 0.49
C LYS A 94 16.40 6.13 -0.33
N GLY A 95 16.73 4.91 -0.72
CA GLY A 95 17.92 4.62 -1.55
C GLY A 95 17.74 4.94 -3.03
N SER A 96 16.49 4.97 -3.52
CA SER A 96 16.15 5.26 -4.92
C SER A 96 16.01 6.75 -5.22
N VAL A 97 15.87 7.61 -4.19
CA VAL A 97 15.87 9.06 -4.35
C VAL A 97 17.33 9.49 -4.58
N PRO A 98 17.70 10.01 -5.77
CA PRO A 98 19.01 10.62 -5.95
C PRO A 98 19.13 11.77 -4.94
N GLN A 99 20.28 11.90 -4.25
CA GLN A 99 20.59 13.03 -3.35
C GLN A 99 20.52 14.43 -4.02
N LYS A 100 20.06 14.50 -5.26
CA LYS A 100 19.99 15.68 -6.09
C LYS A 100 18.57 15.89 -6.62
N LEU A 101 17.58 15.96 -5.73
CA LEU A 101 16.30 16.65 -5.93
C LEU A 101 15.51 16.60 -4.61
N VAL A 102 15.96 17.38 -3.64
CA VAL A 102 15.09 17.92 -2.60
C VAL A 102 14.23 19.00 -3.26
N TYR A 103 13.35 18.59 -4.17
CA TYR A 103 12.15 19.33 -4.44
C TYR A 103 11.03 18.38 -4.07
N ALA A 104 10.35 18.74 -3.00
CA ALA A 104 9.03 18.24 -2.70
C ALA A 104 8.29 18.06 -4.03
N SER A 105 8.03 16.82 -4.40
CA SER A 105 6.84 16.50 -5.18
C SER A 105 5.69 16.97 -4.30
N SER A 106 5.37 18.26 -4.38
CA SER A 106 4.35 18.95 -3.61
C SER A 106 3.01 18.39 -4.03
N CYS A 107 2.73 17.20 -3.55
CA CYS A 107 1.51 16.52 -3.77
C CYS A 107 0.61 16.84 -2.59
N SER A 108 0.03 18.04 -2.65
CA SER A 108 -0.99 18.46 -1.72
C SER A 108 -2.18 17.52 -1.86
N LYS A 109 -2.68 16.98 -0.74
CA LYS A 109 -3.99 16.33 -0.70
C LYS A 109 -5.00 17.34 -1.23
N LYS A 110 -5.64 17.03 -2.36
CA LYS A 110 -6.85 17.73 -2.79
C LYS A 110 -8.03 17.27 -1.94
#